data_AF-A0AAV9K448-F1
#
_entry.id   AF-A0AAV9K448-F1
#
_cell.length_a   1.000
_cell.length_b   1.000
_cell.length_c   1.000
_cell.angle_alpha   90.00
_cell.angle_beta   90.00
_cell.angle_gamma   90.00
#
_symmetry.space_group_name_H-M   'P 1'
#
loop_
_entity.id
_entity.type
_entity.pdbx_description
1 polymer ?
#
loop_
_entity_poly.entity_id
_entity_poly.type
_entity_poly.pdbx_seq_one_letter_code
_entity_poly.pdbx_strand_id
1 'polypeptide(L)'
;MPPKAPKMRPECQICWECALPYQTGWKCACRTSSQSPETFIFLRMGFTENGSATFLSTGNPCLDFLFHVVPDTPPQELLQRLKLSWKCDALTTIELICNLRGVRGTGKSEKEGFCTAALWLHNKHPKTLACNIKAIADFGYFKDVLEILYRLLEGHEVRKNEKEKWMEKKREGFLEGLKEKKCSSIPNGKAKRLREKTLAKANKFLERYTEDYDFQFLYDKVSGFFANALWKDMELYNEGKFYELSLAANVGRKLFPYDEYNDLEDAHYAYRVRNRLRKEALVPLHKVLEIPEVYICANKWEEIPYKRVPSNGKTTIAAGALLPHEIIASLKDSTGPEVAELQWNRMVGDLAKKGNLTNCVAICDVSGSMSGTPMEVCVALGLLISELSDEPWKGKLITFSRNPEFHMVKGKTLSEKTNFIRRMDWGGNTAFQKVFDKILEVAVRGNLSEEQMIKTFFVFSDMEFDETSASPWDTDYQGIQRKFKKKGYYKVPEIVFWNLRNSKATPVPSNQQGVALVSGFSKNLVTVFLEEGGILSPEA
;
A
#
# COMPACT_ATOMS: atom_id res chain seq x y z
N MET A 1 14.01 2.67 -61.18
CA MET A 1 14.66 2.42 -59.87
C MET A 1 13.80 3.07 -58.79
N PRO A 2 13.07 2.32 -57.97
CA PRO A 2 12.30 2.92 -56.88
C PRO A 2 13.24 3.31 -55.72
N PRO A 3 12.93 4.39 -54.98
CA PRO A 3 13.79 4.87 -53.90
C PRO A 3 13.73 3.91 -52.70
N LYS A 4 14.91 3.63 -52.13
CA LYS A 4 15.09 2.76 -50.97
C LYS A 4 14.36 3.33 -49.74
N ALA A 5 13.53 2.51 -49.11
CA ALA A 5 12.93 2.77 -47.81
C ALA A 5 14.03 2.98 -46.74
N PRO A 6 13.84 3.89 -45.77
CA PRO A 6 14.78 4.06 -44.67
C PRO A 6 14.70 2.85 -43.73
N LYS A 7 15.86 2.25 -43.43
CA LYS A 7 15.99 1.15 -42.46
C LYS A 7 15.53 1.63 -41.07
N MET A 8 14.40 1.10 -40.59
CA MET A 8 14.00 1.20 -39.18
C MET A 8 15.02 0.47 -38.30
N ARG A 9 15.43 1.11 -37.20
CA ARG A 9 16.18 0.44 -36.12
C ARG A 9 15.23 -0.48 -35.34
N PRO A 10 15.68 -1.64 -34.85
CA PRO A 10 14.83 -2.51 -34.04
C PRO A 10 14.63 -1.86 -32.66
N GLU A 11 13.42 -1.36 -32.38
CA GLU A 11 13.01 -1.00 -31.03
C GLU A 11 12.67 -2.27 -30.26
N CYS A 12 13.39 -2.55 -29.17
CA CYS A 12 13.10 -3.67 -28.27
C CYS A 12 11.69 -3.52 -27.66
N GLN A 13 10.78 -4.39 -28.06
CA GLN A 13 9.46 -4.53 -27.47
C GLN A 13 9.54 -5.45 -26.25
N ILE A 14 9.11 -4.98 -25.08
CA ILE A 14 9.07 -5.78 -23.84
C ILE A 14 7.60 -6.13 -23.56
N CYS A 15 7.27 -7.42 -23.67
CA CYS A 15 5.92 -7.96 -23.42
C CYS A 15 5.95 -9.01 -22.30
N TRP A 16 4.95 -8.94 -21.41
CA TRP A 16 4.79 -9.87 -20.28
C TRP A 16 4.61 -11.34 -20.69
N GLU A 17 4.05 -11.62 -21.88
CA GLU A 17 3.77 -12.98 -22.37
C GLU A 17 5.02 -13.82 -22.70
N CYS A 18 6.23 -13.25 -22.65
CA CYS A 18 7.47 -14.02 -22.76
C CYS A 18 7.88 -14.73 -21.45
N ALA A 19 7.09 -14.61 -20.38
CA ALA A 19 7.33 -15.28 -19.10
C ALA A 19 6.14 -16.19 -18.73
N LEU A 20 6.26 -17.48 -19.03
CA LEU A 20 5.42 -18.53 -18.44
C LEU A 20 5.94 -18.89 -17.02
N PRO A 21 5.10 -19.48 -16.16
CA PRO A 21 5.19 -19.31 -14.71
C PRO A 21 6.18 -20.28 -14.09
N TYR A 22 7.16 -19.75 -13.35
CA TYR A 22 7.88 -20.53 -12.36
C TYR A 22 7.42 -20.13 -10.96
N GLN A 23 6.63 -21.03 -10.36
CA GLN A 23 6.64 -21.20 -8.91
C GLN A 23 8.08 -21.49 -8.47
N THR A 24 8.69 -20.61 -7.68
CA THR A 24 9.57 -20.90 -6.53
C THR A 24 10.25 -19.60 -6.09
N GLY A 25 10.63 -19.54 -4.81
CA GLY A 25 11.08 -18.34 -4.10
C GLY A 25 12.17 -17.52 -4.77
N TRP A 26 12.22 -16.26 -4.34
CA TRP A 26 13.25 -15.29 -4.67
C TRP A 26 14.63 -15.89 -4.41
N LYS A 27 15.30 -16.35 -5.47
CA LYS A 27 16.74 -16.57 -5.47
C LYS A 27 17.37 -15.48 -6.32
N CYS A 28 18.14 -14.63 -5.64
CA CYS A 28 19.05 -13.67 -6.25
C CYS A 28 19.99 -14.43 -7.21
N ALA A 29 19.85 -14.19 -8.51
CA ALA A 29 20.68 -14.78 -9.55
C ALA A 29 21.56 -13.69 -10.17
N CYS A 30 22.53 -13.19 -9.42
CA CYS A 30 23.64 -12.42 -9.97
C CYS A 30 24.87 -13.33 -10.10
N ARG A 31 25.10 -13.90 -11.29
CA ARG A 31 26.44 -14.28 -11.78
C ARG A 31 26.40 -14.65 -13.25
N THR A 32 26.93 -13.77 -14.10
CA THR A 32 28.14 -13.99 -14.91
C THR A 32 28.25 -12.91 -16.00
N SER A 33 29.17 -11.97 -15.85
CA SER A 33 30.17 -11.64 -16.87
C SER A 33 31.10 -10.55 -16.36
N SER A 34 32.37 -10.75 -16.67
CA SER A 34 33.56 -9.98 -16.33
C SER A 34 33.45 -8.48 -16.61
N GLN A 35 33.60 -7.64 -15.59
CA GLN A 35 34.08 -6.25 -15.73
C GLN A 35 35.03 -5.86 -14.59
N SER A 36 35.94 -4.96 -14.93
CA SER A 36 37.20 -4.49 -14.33
C SER A 36 37.08 -3.79 -12.95
N PRO A 37 38.20 -3.44 -12.27
CA PRO A 37 38.20 -3.11 -10.84
C PRO A 37 37.39 -1.87 -10.49
N GLU A 38 36.65 -2.01 -9.40
CA GLU A 38 35.72 -1.04 -8.83
C GLU A 38 36.38 0.32 -8.54
N THR A 39 35.82 1.36 -9.15
CA THR A 39 36.03 2.74 -8.70
C THR A 39 35.07 2.98 -7.55
N PHE A 40 35.58 3.11 -6.32
CA PHE A 40 34.77 3.50 -5.16
C PHE A 40 34.15 4.89 -5.40
N ILE A 41 32.85 4.93 -5.74
CA ILE A 41 32.10 6.17 -5.84
C ILE A 41 31.70 6.59 -4.41
N PHE A 42 32.30 7.65 -3.90
CA PHE A 42 31.84 8.30 -2.67
C PHE A 42 30.39 8.79 -2.88
N LEU A 43 29.43 8.13 -2.23
CA LEU A 43 28.02 8.52 -2.27
C LEU A 43 27.84 9.85 -1.51
N ARG A 44 27.42 10.90 -2.22
CA ARG A 44 27.15 12.21 -1.60
C ARG A 44 25.90 12.11 -0.74
N MET A 45 26.02 12.48 0.52
CA MET A 45 24.90 12.66 1.42
C MET A 45 24.27 14.04 1.21
N GLY A 46 22.94 14.11 1.33
CA GLY A 46 22.18 15.34 1.30
C GLY A 46 20.96 15.24 2.22
N PHE A 47 20.11 16.26 2.21
CA PHE A 47 18.93 16.32 3.06
C PHE A 47 17.66 16.14 2.21
N THR A 48 16.74 15.28 2.66
CA THR A 48 15.37 15.22 2.08
C THR A 48 14.60 16.53 2.36
N GLU A 49 13.46 16.77 1.73
CA GLU A 49 12.58 17.94 2.02
C GLU A 49 12.23 18.09 3.51
N ASN A 50 12.27 17.00 4.27
CA ASN A 50 12.05 16.97 5.72
C ASN A 50 13.34 17.03 6.56
N GLY A 51 14.46 17.46 5.98
CA GLY A 51 15.71 17.76 6.70
C GLY A 51 16.54 16.56 7.16
N SER A 52 16.23 15.32 6.78
CA SER A 52 17.05 14.15 7.19
C SER A 52 18.13 13.78 6.18
N ALA A 53 19.27 13.34 6.70
CA ALA A 53 20.38 12.82 5.91
C ALA A 53 19.94 11.58 5.12
N THR A 54 20.10 11.62 3.81
CA THR A 54 19.90 10.49 2.90
C THR A 54 21.05 10.47 1.91
N PHE A 55 21.36 9.29 1.36
CA PHE A 55 22.21 9.25 0.18
C PHE A 55 21.42 9.90 -0.97
N LEU A 56 22.02 10.89 -1.64
CA LEU A 56 21.36 11.57 -2.77
C LEU A 56 21.10 10.59 -3.94
N SER A 57 21.79 9.46 -3.95
CA SER A 57 21.61 8.33 -4.85
C SER A 57 22.16 7.08 -4.18
N THR A 58 21.54 5.94 -4.44
CA THR A 58 22.03 4.59 -4.07
C THR A 58 23.06 4.06 -5.08
N GLY A 59 23.33 4.78 -6.17
CA GLY A 59 24.12 4.32 -7.30
C GLY A 59 23.34 3.42 -8.27
N ASN A 60 22.14 2.95 -7.89
CA ASN A 60 21.23 2.20 -8.77
C ASN A 60 19.99 3.06 -9.11
N PRO A 61 19.82 3.49 -10.37
CA PRO A 61 18.68 4.31 -10.80
C PRO A 61 17.29 3.70 -10.56
N CYS A 62 17.14 2.38 -10.63
CA CYS A 62 15.87 1.70 -10.36
C CYS A 62 15.52 1.72 -8.88
N LEU A 63 16.53 1.54 -8.02
CA LEU A 63 16.37 1.63 -6.57
C LEU A 63 16.08 3.07 -6.13
N ASP A 64 16.75 4.05 -6.75
CA ASP A 64 16.47 5.47 -6.55
C ASP A 64 15.04 5.84 -6.95
N PHE A 65 14.51 5.26 -8.02
CA PHE A 65 13.12 5.43 -8.39
C PHE A 65 12.17 4.83 -7.35
N LEU A 66 12.48 3.63 -6.84
CA LEU A 66 11.68 2.97 -5.81
C LEU A 66 11.68 3.72 -4.48
N PHE A 67 12.76 4.37 -4.06
CA PHE A 67 12.77 5.05 -2.76
C PHE A 67 12.37 6.52 -2.82
N HIS A 68 12.78 7.24 -3.86
CA HIS A 68 12.59 8.70 -3.89
C HIS A 68 11.29 9.15 -4.54
N VAL A 69 10.59 8.27 -5.27
CA VAL A 69 9.25 8.59 -5.79
C VAL A 69 8.21 8.35 -4.70
N VAL A 70 7.76 9.42 -4.08
CA VAL A 70 6.77 9.48 -2.99
C VAL A 70 5.56 10.33 -3.38
N PRO A 71 4.43 10.25 -2.64
CA PRO A 71 3.36 11.23 -2.79
C PRO A 71 3.94 12.66 -2.69
N ASP A 72 3.49 13.55 -3.58
CA ASP A 72 3.95 14.94 -3.73
C ASP A 72 5.31 15.16 -4.46
N THR A 73 5.95 14.10 -4.98
CA THR A 73 7.13 14.26 -5.84
C THR A 73 6.81 15.13 -7.06
N PRO A 74 7.58 16.20 -7.35
CA PRO A 74 7.36 17.03 -8.52
C PRO A 74 7.40 16.20 -9.82
N PRO A 75 6.49 16.43 -10.79
CA PRO A 75 6.45 15.67 -12.04
C PRO A 75 7.78 15.68 -12.81
N GLN A 76 8.53 16.79 -12.75
CA GLN A 76 9.82 16.91 -13.41
C GLN A 76 10.87 15.94 -12.84
N GLU A 77 10.90 15.80 -11.51
CA GLU A 77 11.82 14.89 -10.83
C GLU A 77 11.46 13.44 -11.10
N LEU A 78 10.16 13.11 -11.05
CA LEU A 78 9.64 11.80 -11.43
C LEU A 78 10.08 11.42 -12.85
N LEU A 79 9.91 12.33 -13.82
CA LEU A 79 10.30 12.11 -15.21
C LEU A 79 11.82 11.94 -15.39
N GLN A 80 12.63 12.64 -14.58
CA GLN A 80 14.08 12.46 -14.61
C GLN A 80 14.47 11.07 -14.09
N ARG A 81 13.89 10.64 -12.96
CA ARG A 81 14.16 9.33 -12.38
C ARG A 81 13.68 8.19 -13.29
N LEU A 82 12.51 8.34 -13.94
CA LEU A 82 12.04 7.39 -14.96
C LEU A 82 13.03 7.21 -16.11
N LYS A 83 13.59 8.31 -16.63
CA LYS A 83 14.56 8.25 -17.72
C LYS A 83 15.85 7.53 -17.30
N LEU A 84 16.28 7.70 -16.05
CA LEU A 84 17.48 7.07 -15.52
C LEU A 84 17.24 5.58 -15.25
N SER A 85 16.13 5.23 -14.60
CA SER A 85 15.76 3.83 -14.33
C SER A 85 15.57 3.05 -15.63
N TRP A 86 14.91 3.65 -16.63
CA TRP A 86 14.67 2.99 -17.92
C TRP A 86 15.95 2.68 -18.68
N LYS A 87 16.96 3.56 -18.60
CA LYS A 87 18.27 3.32 -19.21
C LYS A 87 19.05 2.22 -18.50
N CYS A 88 18.81 2.02 -17.21
CA CYS A 88 19.43 0.97 -16.41
C CYS A 88 18.75 -0.37 -16.69
N ASP A 89 17.45 -0.46 -16.41
CA ASP A 89 16.63 -1.63 -16.71
C ASP A 89 15.18 -1.21 -17.01
N ALA A 90 14.79 -1.41 -18.28
CA ALA A 90 13.45 -1.10 -18.77
C ALA A 90 12.39 -2.04 -18.19
N LEU A 91 12.71 -3.31 -17.92
CA LEU A 91 11.73 -4.27 -17.39
C LEU A 91 11.38 -3.91 -15.94
N THR A 92 12.40 -3.76 -15.08
CA THR A 92 12.20 -3.32 -13.69
C THR A 92 11.52 -1.95 -13.63
N THR A 93 11.81 -1.04 -14.56
CA THR A 93 11.10 0.25 -14.60
C THR A 93 9.59 0.09 -14.83
N ILE A 94 9.17 -0.84 -15.69
CA ILE A 94 7.73 -1.12 -15.91
C ILE A 94 7.11 -1.70 -14.63
N GLU A 95 7.80 -2.62 -13.96
CA GLU A 95 7.36 -3.20 -12.69
C GLU A 95 7.20 -2.13 -11.62
N LEU A 96 8.15 -1.19 -11.54
CA LEU A 96 8.10 -0.06 -10.61
C LEU A 96 6.95 0.90 -10.94
N ILE A 97 6.61 1.11 -12.21
CA ILE A 97 5.43 1.88 -12.61
C ILE A 97 4.13 1.17 -12.17
N CYS A 98 4.06 -0.15 -12.30
CA CYS A 98 2.93 -0.93 -11.77
C CYS A 98 2.87 -0.89 -10.24
N ASN A 99 4.03 -0.96 -9.57
CA ASN A 99 4.15 -0.82 -8.12
C ASN A 99 3.69 0.55 -7.62
N LEU A 100 3.96 1.64 -8.36
CA LEU A 100 3.42 2.96 -8.01
C LEU A 100 1.89 2.90 -7.86
N ARG A 101 1.22 2.23 -8.79
CA ARG A 101 -0.24 2.17 -8.80
C ARG A 101 -0.84 1.11 -7.88
N GLY A 102 -0.09 0.07 -7.52
CA GLY A 102 -0.59 -1.09 -6.77
C GLY A 102 -1.47 -0.71 -5.58
N VAL A 103 -2.76 -1.09 -5.64
CA VAL A 103 -3.79 -0.76 -4.63
C VAL A 103 -4.22 -1.92 -3.75
N ARG A 104 -3.78 -3.13 -4.09
CA ARG A 104 -4.19 -4.38 -3.41
C ARG A 104 -3.10 -4.86 -2.43
N GLY A 105 -2.44 -3.93 -1.74
CA GLY A 105 -1.32 -4.22 -0.83
C GLY A 105 0.02 -4.51 -1.51
N THR A 106 0.08 -4.38 -2.84
CA THR A 106 1.26 -4.72 -3.65
C THR A 106 2.11 -3.50 -4.08
N GLY A 107 1.73 -2.29 -3.65
CA GLY A 107 2.31 -1.06 -4.17
C GLY A 107 1.98 0.20 -3.36
N LYS A 108 2.38 1.35 -3.91
CA LYS A 108 2.35 2.65 -3.23
C LYS A 108 1.00 3.38 -3.32
N SER A 109 0.05 2.85 -4.09
CA SER A 109 -1.27 3.49 -4.33
C SER A 109 -1.19 4.95 -4.81
N GLU A 110 -0.10 5.31 -5.48
CA GLU A 110 0.17 6.63 -6.00
C GLU A 110 -0.47 6.73 -7.40
N LYS A 111 -1.42 7.64 -7.56
CA LYS A 111 -2.23 7.76 -8.78
C LYS A 111 -1.67 8.79 -9.76
N GLU A 112 -1.21 9.94 -9.27
CA GLU A 112 -0.85 11.08 -10.11
C GLU A 112 0.51 10.87 -10.79
N GLY A 113 1.50 10.44 -10.03
CA GLY A 113 2.78 9.95 -10.54
C GLY A 113 2.63 8.71 -11.42
N PHE A 114 1.73 7.76 -11.12
CA PHE A 114 1.41 6.68 -12.06
C PHE A 114 0.89 7.21 -13.40
N CYS A 115 -0.09 8.13 -13.39
CA CYS A 115 -0.62 8.72 -14.62
C CYS A 115 0.47 9.48 -15.38
N THR A 116 1.33 10.21 -14.67
CA THR A 116 2.48 10.92 -15.26
C THR A 116 3.46 9.94 -15.92
N ALA A 117 3.77 8.83 -15.25
CA ALA A 117 4.63 7.78 -15.78
C ALA A 117 4.03 7.07 -16.99
N ALA A 118 2.71 6.81 -16.97
CA ALA A 118 2.00 6.24 -18.11
C ALA A 118 1.99 7.18 -19.33
N LEU A 119 1.81 8.49 -19.11
CA LEU A 119 1.90 9.48 -20.19
C LEU A 119 3.33 9.59 -20.74
N TRP A 120 4.35 9.47 -19.88
CA TRP A 120 5.74 9.37 -20.32
C TRP A 120 6.00 8.11 -21.16
N LEU A 121 5.50 6.96 -20.72
CA LEU A 121 5.57 5.72 -21.49
C LEU A 121 4.86 5.85 -22.82
N HIS A 122 3.70 6.50 -22.90
CA HIS A 122 3.03 6.74 -24.18
C HIS A 122 3.91 7.57 -25.13
N ASN A 123 4.53 8.63 -24.63
CA ASN A 123 5.35 9.53 -25.45
C ASN A 123 6.71 8.96 -25.87
N LYS A 124 7.23 7.93 -25.19
CA LYS A 124 8.57 7.36 -25.43
C LYS A 124 8.55 5.91 -25.88
N HIS A 125 7.62 5.12 -25.37
CA HIS A 125 7.48 3.68 -25.56
C HIS A 125 6.00 3.29 -25.72
N PRO A 126 5.28 3.85 -26.73
CA PRO A 126 3.83 3.72 -26.87
C PRO A 126 3.36 2.26 -26.97
N LYS A 127 4.12 1.44 -27.69
CA LYS A 127 3.86 0.00 -27.84
C LYS A 127 3.96 -0.73 -26.50
N THR A 128 4.94 -0.39 -25.67
CA THR A 128 5.13 -1.02 -24.37
C THR A 128 3.97 -0.71 -23.43
N LEU A 129 3.48 0.53 -23.40
CA LEU A 129 2.28 0.87 -22.64
C LEU A 129 1.07 0.06 -23.12
N ALA A 130 0.84 0.04 -24.43
CA ALA A 130 -0.32 -0.62 -25.03
C ALA A 130 -0.31 -2.15 -24.85
N CYS A 131 0.86 -2.79 -24.88
CA CYS A 131 0.99 -4.23 -24.64
C CYS A 131 0.80 -4.62 -23.15
N ASN A 132 1.02 -3.70 -22.22
CA ASN A 132 0.96 -3.97 -20.78
C ASN A 132 -0.34 -3.47 -20.10
N ILE A 133 -1.37 -3.09 -20.87
CA ILE A 133 -2.68 -2.63 -20.34
C ILE A 133 -3.29 -3.63 -19.36
N LYS A 134 -3.20 -4.93 -19.65
CA LYS A 134 -3.75 -5.98 -18.78
C LYS A 134 -3.06 -5.97 -17.41
N ALA A 135 -1.73 -5.97 -17.39
CA ALA A 135 -0.96 -5.91 -16.15
C ALA A 135 -1.29 -4.63 -15.36
N ILE A 136 -1.38 -3.48 -16.03
CA ILE A 136 -1.78 -2.22 -15.41
C ILE A 136 -3.16 -2.32 -14.74
N ALA A 137 -4.14 -2.93 -15.41
CA ALA A 137 -5.48 -3.12 -14.87
C ALA A 137 -5.53 -4.12 -13.70
N ASP A 138 -4.62 -5.11 -13.69
CA ASP A 138 -4.51 -6.13 -12.65
C ASP A 138 -3.84 -5.60 -11.37
N PHE A 139 -2.79 -4.76 -11.50
CA PHE A 139 -2.16 -4.09 -10.35
C PHE A 139 -2.97 -2.89 -9.83
N GLY A 140 -3.61 -2.15 -10.74
CA GLY A 140 -4.42 -0.97 -10.47
C GLY A 140 -5.93 -1.25 -10.51
N TYR A 141 -6.67 -0.36 -11.17
CA TYR A 141 -8.08 -0.51 -11.51
C TYR A 141 -8.29 -0.39 -13.02
N PHE A 142 -9.37 -1.01 -13.51
CA PHE A 142 -9.82 -0.88 -14.91
C PHE A 142 -10.00 0.59 -15.34
N LYS A 143 -10.50 1.44 -14.43
CA LYS A 143 -10.71 2.88 -14.71
C LYS A 143 -9.41 3.65 -14.94
N ASP A 144 -8.26 3.16 -14.47
CA ASP A 144 -6.99 3.86 -14.64
C ASP A 144 -6.54 3.85 -16.10
N VAL A 145 -6.84 2.77 -16.82
CA VAL A 145 -6.58 2.67 -18.26
C VAL A 145 -7.41 3.71 -19.04
N LEU A 146 -8.65 3.94 -18.62
CA LEU A 146 -9.51 4.98 -19.20
C LEU A 146 -9.04 6.39 -18.81
N GLU A 147 -8.51 6.56 -17.61
CA GLU A 147 -7.94 7.83 -17.14
C GLU A 147 -6.71 8.24 -17.97
N ILE A 148 -5.87 7.28 -18.39
CA ILE A 148 -4.73 7.53 -19.29
C ILE A 148 -5.23 8.12 -20.62
N LEU A 149 -6.22 7.47 -21.26
CA LEU A 149 -6.82 7.97 -22.50
C LEU A 149 -7.45 9.35 -22.32
N TYR A 150 -8.12 9.56 -21.18
CA TYR A 150 -8.73 10.85 -20.85
C TYR A 150 -7.70 11.98 -20.75
N ARG A 151 -6.56 11.73 -20.09
CA ARG A 151 -5.48 12.72 -19.95
C ARG A 151 -4.72 12.95 -21.26
N LEU A 152 -4.60 11.94 -22.12
CA LEU A 152 -4.05 12.12 -23.47
C LEU A 152 -4.94 13.03 -24.32
N LEU A 153 -6.26 12.92 -24.16
CA LEU A 153 -7.23 13.72 -24.91
C LEU A 153 -7.37 15.14 -24.35
N GLU A 154 -7.57 15.29 -23.03
CA GLU A 154 -7.91 16.58 -22.41
C GLU A 154 -6.70 17.34 -21.86
N GLY A 155 -5.56 16.67 -21.71
CA GLY A 155 -4.33 17.22 -21.17
C GLY A 155 -3.95 16.63 -19.81
N HIS A 156 -2.65 16.69 -19.51
CA HIS A 156 -2.02 16.12 -18.31
C HIS A 156 -2.70 16.56 -16.99
N GLU A 157 -3.02 17.85 -16.88
CA GLU A 157 -3.54 18.51 -15.67
C GLU A 157 -5.07 18.60 -15.62
N VAL A 158 -5.79 17.88 -16.49
CA VAL A 158 -7.26 18.04 -16.61
C VAL A 158 -7.99 17.86 -15.28
N ARG A 159 -7.57 16.91 -14.44
CA ARG A 159 -8.19 16.65 -13.13
C ARG A 159 -7.93 17.76 -12.13
N LYS A 160 -6.73 18.34 -12.15
CA LYS A 160 -6.37 19.49 -11.31
C LYS A 160 -7.21 20.71 -11.70
N ASN A 161 -7.29 20.99 -13.00
CA ASN A 161 -8.10 22.09 -13.55
C ASN A 161 -9.60 21.91 -13.25
N GLU A 162 -10.13 20.69 -13.35
CA GLU A 162 -11.51 20.37 -13.01
C GLU A 162 -11.80 20.59 -11.51
N LYS A 163 -10.87 20.15 -10.65
CA LYS A 163 -10.97 20.33 -9.20
C LYS A 163 -10.92 21.81 -8.81
N GLU A 164 -10.01 22.59 -9.40
CA GLU A 164 -9.92 24.04 -9.18
C GLU A 164 -11.21 24.75 -9.60
N LYS A 165 -11.72 24.49 -10.82
CA LYS A 165 -13.01 25.02 -11.30
C LYS A 165 -14.19 24.62 -10.42
N TRP A 166 -14.18 23.40 -9.88
CA TRP A 166 -15.21 22.96 -8.95
C TRP A 166 -15.12 23.67 -7.60
N MET A 167 -13.90 23.85 -7.07
CA MET A 167 -13.65 24.60 -5.84
C MET A 167 -14.03 26.07 -5.98
N GLU A 168 -13.74 26.68 -7.13
CA GLU A 168 -14.15 28.05 -7.49
C GLU A 168 -15.67 28.16 -7.51
N LYS A 169 -16.37 27.28 -8.24
CA LYS A 169 -17.84 27.22 -8.22
C LYS A 169 -18.43 26.92 -6.86
N LYS A 170 -17.74 26.19 -5.99
CA LYS A 170 -18.20 25.94 -4.62
C LYS A 170 -18.03 27.18 -3.76
N ARG A 171 -16.99 27.98 -3.97
CA ARG A 171 -16.80 29.29 -3.35
C ARG A 171 -17.86 30.29 -3.83
N GLU A 172 -18.12 30.34 -5.13
CA GLU A 172 -19.19 31.14 -5.74
C GLU A 172 -20.59 30.66 -5.29
N GLY A 173 -20.80 29.35 -5.25
CA GLY A 173 -22.05 28.70 -4.86
C GLY A 173 -22.34 28.78 -3.35
N PHE A 174 -21.33 28.95 -2.49
CA PHE A 174 -21.51 29.24 -1.07
C PHE A 174 -22.06 30.66 -0.86
N LEU A 175 -21.66 31.61 -1.72
CA LEU A 175 -22.22 32.96 -1.78
C LEU A 175 -23.66 32.96 -2.34
N GLU A 176 -23.96 32.12 -3.35
CA GLU A 176 -25.33 31.92 -3.85
C GLU A 176 -26.23 31.11 -2.89
N GLY A 177 -25.67 30.28 -2.01
CA GLY A 177 -26.43 29.51 -1.01
C GLY A 177 -27.17 30.36 0.03
N LEU A 178 -26.83 31.65 0.15
CA LEU A 178 -27.58 32.65 0.92
C LEU A 178 -28.77 33.26 0.15
N LYS A 179 -28.87 33.02 -1.16
CA LYS A 179 -29.97 33.50 -2.00
C LYS A 179 -30.59 32.36 -2.80
N GLU A 180 -31.73 31.89 -2.26
CA GLU A 180 -32.80 31.19 -2.96
C GLU A 180 -32.58 29.72 -3.37
N LYS A 181 -33.06 28.82 -2.51
CA LYS A 181 -33.64 27.55 -2.97
C LYS A 181 -35.09 27.78 -3.39
N LYS A 182 -35.34 27.93 -4.69
CA LYS A 182 -36.63 27.58 -5.29
C LYS A 182 -36.45 26.48 -6.32
N CYS A 183 -37.07 25.33 -6.05
CA CYS A 183 -37.28 24.26 -7.02
C CYS A 183 -37.93 24.83 -8.28
N SER A 184 -37.23 24.74 -9.41
CA SER A 184 -37.86 24.78 -10.73
C SER A 184 -37.06 23.94 -11.71
N SER A 185 -37.81 23.37 -12.65
CA SER A 185 -37.44 22.40 -13.67
C SER A 185 -36.08 22.62 -14.35
N ILE A 186 -35.39 21.52 -14.67
CA ILE A 186 -34.13 21.53 -15.43
C ILE A 186 -34.36 22.30 -16.75
N PRO A 187 -33.76 23.49 -16.95
CA PRO A 187 -34.08 24.31 -18.11
C PRO A 187 -33.43 23.71 -19.37
N ASN A 188 -34.19 23.67 -20.48
CA ASN A 188 -33.78 23.16 -21.81
C ASN A 188 -32.38 23.62 -22.27
N GLY A 189 -31.89 24.79 -21.82
CA GLY A 189 -30.55 25.28 -22.09
C GLY A 189 -29.41 24.43 -21.48
N LYS A 190 -29.63 23.78 -20.32
CA LYS A 190 -28.62 22.88 -19.72
C LYS A 190 -28.42 21.62 -20.56
N ALA A 191 -29.51 21.06 -21.11
CA ALA A 191 -29.44 19.89 -21.98
C ALA A 191 -28.74 20.19 -23.32
N LYS A 192 -29.02 21.35 -23.93
CA LYS A 192 -28.33 21.80 -25.15
C LYS A 192 -26.83 21.99 -24.92
N ARG A 193 -26.44 22.70 -23.84
CA ARG A 193 -25.04 22.94 -23.48
C ARG A 193 -24.28 21.64 -23.16
N LEU A 194 -24.97 20.64 -22.60
CA LEU A 194 -24.39 19.32 -22.36
C LEU A 194 -24.14 18.56 -23.67
N ARG A 195 -25.09 18.61 -24.61
CA ARG A 195 -24.93 18.01 -25.96
C ARG A 195 -23.76 18.62 -26.73
N GLU A 196 -23.66 19.96 -26.73
CA GLU A 196 -22.56 20.68 -27.38
C GLU A 196 -21.19 20.28 -26.81
N LYS A 197 -21.08 20.17 -25.47
CA LYS A 197 -19.84 19.70 -24.83
C LYS A 197 -19.50 18.26 -25.19
N THR A 198 -20.49 17.37 -25.24
CA THR A 198 -20.29 15.98 -25.64
C THR A 198 -19.84 15.88 -27.09
N LEU A 199 -20.42 16.69 -27.99
CA LEU A 199 -20.05 16.74 -29.39
C LEU A 199 -18.62 17.27 -29.58
N ALA A 200 -18.24 18.33 -28.86
CA ALA A 200 -16.89 18.86 -28.88
C ALA A 200 -15.85 17.83 -28.43
N LYS A 201 -16.15 17.06 -27.37
CA LYS A 201 -15.29 15.95 -26.92
C LYS A 201 -15.18 14.83 -27.96
N ALA A 202 -16.29 14.50 -28.62
CA ALA A 202 -16.31 13.48 -29.66
C ALA A 202 -15.49 13.90 -30.87
N ASN A 203 -15.60 15.15 -31.33
CA ASN A 203 -14.82 15.67 -32.44
C ASN A 203 -13.33 15.69 -32.11
N LYS A 204 -12.97 16.20 -30.93
CA LYS A 204 -11.59 16.19 -30.43
C LYS A 204 -11.00 14.77 -30.36
N PHE A 205 -11.82 13.80 -29.98
CA PHE A 205 -11.42 12.40 -29.98
C PHE A 205 -11.19 11.86 -31.39
N LEU A 206 -12.11 12.15 -32.33
CA LEU A 206 -12.00 11.70 -33.71
C LEU A 206 -10.74 12.27 -34.38
N GLU A 207 -10.52 13.59 -34.25
CA GLU A 207 -9.31 14.27 -34.73
C GLU A 207 -8.05 13.55 -34.21
N ARG A 208 -7.94 13.37 -32.88
CA ARG A 208 -6.80 12.69 -32.27
C ARG A 208 -6.65 11.25 -32.75
N TYR A 209 -7.75 10.51 -32.86
CA TYR A 209 -7.75 9.11 -33.30
C TYR A 209 -7.30 8.97 -34.77
N THR A 210 -7.61 9.94 -35.62
CA THR A 210 -7.19 9.93 -37.03
C THR A 210 -5.76 10.42 -37.24
N GLU A 211 -5.30 11.37 -36.41
CA GLU A 211 -4.00 12.04 -36.59
C GLU A 211 -2.86 11.38 -35.82
N ASP A 212 -3.13 10.80 -34.65
CA ASP A 212 -2.12 10.25 -33.73
C ASP A 212 -2.18 8.71 -33.73
N TYR A 213 -1.25 8.10 -34.48
CA TYR A 213 -1.15 6.64 -34.60
C TYR A 213 -0.89 5.94 -33.25
N ASP A 214 -0.09 6.55 -32.37
CA ASP A 214 0.22 5.96 -31.08
C ASP A 214 -1.02 5.97 -30.17
N PHE A 215 -1.78 7.08 -30.20
CA PHE A 215 -3.07 7.17 -29.51
C PHE A 215 -4.09 6.17 -30.06
N GLN A 216 -4.20 6.05 -31.39
CA GLN A 216 -5.06 5.05 -32.05
C GLN A 216 -4.72 3.64 -31.59
N PHE A 217 -3.44 3.27 -31.64
CA PHE A 217 -2.96 1.94 -31.24
C PHE A 217 -3.27 1.64 -29.76
N LEU A 218 -3.01 2.60 -28.87
CA LEU A 218 -3.35 2.47 -27.46
C LEU A 218 -4.86 2.31 -27.28
N TYR A 219 -5.67 3.18 -27.90
CA TYR A 219 -7.13 3.12 -27.82
C TYR A 219 -7.67 1.77 -28.28
N ASP A 220 -7.13 1.20 -29.35
CA ASP A 220 -7.55 -0.10 -29.87
C ASP A 220 -7.23 -1.23 -28.90
N LYS A 221 -6.05 -1.20 -28.27
CA LYS A 221 -5.69 -2.19 -27.24
C LYS A 221 -6.56 -2.05 -26.00
N VAL A 222 -6.84 -0.83 -25.54
CA VAL A 222 -7.76 -0.60 -24.41
C VAL A 222 -9.17 -1.09 -24.75
N SER A 223 -9.70 -0.71 -25.91
CA SER A 223 -11.03 -1.12 -26.36
C SER A 223 -11.14 -2.64 -26.52
N GLY A 224 -10.07 -3.28 -26.99
CA GLY A 224 -9.99 -4.75 -27.08
C GLY A 224 -9.96 -5.42 -25.70
N PHE A 225 -9.19 -4.87 -24.75
CA PHE A 225 -9.14 -5.36 -23.38
C PHE A 225 -10.52 -5.35 -22.72
N PHE A 226 -11.27 -4.24 -22.81
CA PHE A 226 -12.61 -4.18 -22.25
C PHE A 226 -13.62 -5.06 -23.01
N ALA A 227 -13.54 -5.14 -24.34
CA ALA A 227 -14.42 -6.00 -25.12
C ALA A 227 -14.22 -7.48 -24.76
N ASN A 228 -12.96 -7.92 -24.59
CA ASN A 228 -12.65 -9.28 -24.16
C ASN A 228 -13.13 -9.56 -22.73
N ALA A 229 -13.00 -8.59 -21.82
CA ALA A 229 -13.52 -8.72 -20.47
C ALA A 229 -15.06 -8.84 -20.46
N LEU A 230 -15.75 -8.01 -21.23
CA LEU A 230 -17.21 -8.07 -21.37
C LEU A 230 -17.69 -9.35 -22.07
N TRP A 231 -16.94 -9.85 -23.05
CA TRP A 231 -17.20 -11.15 -23.68
C TRP A 231 -17.13 -12.30 -22.66
N LYS A 232 -16.06 -12.36 -21.86
CA LYS A 232 -15.92 -13.35 -20.79
C LYS A 232 -17.04 -13.26 -19.75
N ASP A 233 -17.45 -12.05 -19.40
CA ASP A 233 -18.58 -11.85 -18.48
C ASP A 233 -19.88 -12.41 -19.06
N MET A 234 -20.09 -12.29 -20.37
CA MET A 234 -21.25 -12.90 -21.05
C MET A 234 -21.18 -14.43 -21.11
N GLU A 235 -19.99 -15.00 -21.30
CA GLU A 235 -19.78 -16.46 -21.22
C GLU A 235 -20.10 -16.98 -19.82
N LEU A 236 -19.54 -16.36 -18.78
CA LEU A 236 -19.81 -16.71 -17.38
C LEU A 236 -21.29 -16.54 -17.01
N TYR A 237 -21.95 -15.52 -17.56
CA TYR A 237 -23.40 -15.33 -17.42
C TYR A 237 -24.19 -16.49 -18.03
N ASN A 238 -23.84 -16.92 -19.26
CA ASN A 238 -24.48 -18.06 -19.91
C ASN A 238 -24.22 -19.38 -19.18
N GLU A 239 -23.07 -19.51 -18.52
CA GLU A 239 -22.71 -20.67 -17.67
C GLU A 239 -23.32 -20.63 -16.25
N GLY A 240 -23.98 -19.53 -15.86
CA GLY A 240 -24.54 -19.36 -14.53
C GLY A 240 -23.53 -19.03 -13.41
N LYS A 241 -22.27 -18.70 -13.75
CA LYS A 241 -21.18 -18.40 -12.81
C LYS A 241 -21.14 -16.93 -12.41
N PHE A 242 -22.17 -16.51 -11.68
CA PHE A 242 -22.42 -15.09 -11.39
C PHE A 242 -21.43 -14.43 -10.41
N TYR A 243 -20.66 -15.21 -9.64
CA TYR A 243 -19.69 -14.69 -8.66
C TYR A 243 -18.31 -14.38 -9.26
N GLU A 244 -18.09 -14.76 -10.51
CA GLU A 244 -16.81 -14.59 -11.22
C GLU A 244 -16.84 -13.44 -12.24
N LEU A 245 -17.97 -12.74 -12.35
CA LEU A 245 -18.18 -11.64 -13.29
C LEU A 245 -17.29 -10.42 -12.95
N SER A 246 -16.66 -9.87 -13.99
CA SER A 246 -15.83 -8.67 -13.91
C SER A 246 -16.68 -7.38 -13.99
N LEU A 247 -16.07 -6.24 -13.64
CA LEU A 247 -16.70 -4.91 -13.67
C LEU A 247 -16.61 -4.23 -15.06
N ALA A 248 -16.34 -4.97 -16.13
CA ALA A 248 -16.02 -4.45 -17.46
C ALA A 248 -17.23 -3.89 -18.26
N ALA A 249 -18.42 -3.87 -17.67
CA ALA A 249 -19.71 -3.49 -18.24
C ALA A 249 -19.85 -2.04 -18.79
N ASN A 250 -18.77 -1.29 -19.01
CA ASN A 250 -18.83 0.14 -19.37
C ASN A 250 -18.20 0.54 -20.72
N VAL A 251 -17.66 -0.40 -21.51
CA VAL A 251 -17.01 -0.04 -22.79
C VAL A 251 -17.50 -0.98 -23.89
N GLY A 252 -18.07 -0.42 -24.96
CA GLY A 252 -18.52 -1.24 -26.09
C GLY A 252 -18.48 -0.52 -27.43
N ARG A 253 -17.57 -1.00 -28.27
CA ARG A 253 -17.56 -0.85 -29.74
C ARG A 253 -17.05 -2.10 -30.47
N LYS A 254 -16.37 -3.04 -29.79
CA LYS A 254 -15.70 -4.22 -30.38
C LYS A 254 -16.47 -5.55 -30.31
N LEU A 255 -17.70 -5.56 -29.79
CA LEU A 255 -18.49 -6.79 -29.62
C LEU A 255 -19.33 -7.17 -30.85
N PHE A 256 -19.49 -6.26 -31.81
CA PHE A 256 -20.36 -6.47 -32.98
C PHE A 256 -19.55 -6.16 -34.26
N PRO A 257 -19.23 -7.17 -35.10
CA PRO A 257 -18.48 -6.95 -36.34
C PRO A 257 -19.23 -6.08 -37.35
N TYR A 258 -18.48 -5.39 -38.21
CA TYR A 258 -18.99 -4.40 -39.18
C TYR A 258 -19.79 -5.04 -40.33
N ASP A 259 -19.54 -6.31 -40.63
CA ASP A 259 -20.06 -7.00 -41.82
C ASP A 259 -21.60 -7.15 -41.88
N GLU A 260 -22.32 -6.92 -40.76
CA GLU A 260 -23.80 -6.91 -40.70
C GLU A 260 -24.44 -5.54 -41.02
N TYR A 261 -23.66 -4.48 -41.26
CA TYR A 261 -24.15 -3.10 -41.29
C TYR A 261 -23.63 -2.24 -42.45
N ASN A 262 -23.24 -2.86 -43.57
CA ASN A 262 -22.56 -2.21 -44.71
C ASN A 262 -23.33 -1.04 -45.37
N ASP A 263 -24.63 -0.87 -45.12
CA ASP A 263 -25.48 0.15 -45.76
C ASP A 263 -25.95 1.29 -44.82
N LEU A 264 -25.38 1.41 -43.61
CA LEU A 264 -25.82 2.41 -42.61
C LEU A 264 -24.83 3.56 -42.45
N GLU A 265 -25.37 4.77 -42.37
CA GLU A 265 -24.63 5.98 -42.00
C GLU A 265 -24.00 5.84 -40.59
N ASP A 266 -22.74 6.27 -40.41
CA ASP A 266 -21.93 6.04 -39.20
C ASP A 266 -22.62 6.41 -37.88
N ALA A 267 -23.44 7.47 -37.88
CA ALA A 267 -24.20 7.91 -36.73
C ALA A 267 -25.32 6.91 -36.34
N HIS A 268 -25.99 6.33 -37.34
CA HIS A 268 -27.03 5.31 -37.16
C HIS A 268 -26.44 3.95 -36.76
N TYR A 269 -25.27 3.60 -37.31
CA TYR A 269 -24.50 2.43 -36.88
C TYR A 269 -24.13 2.53 -35.39
N ALA A 270 -23.52 3.64 -34.97
CA ALA A 270 -23.12 3.84 -33.57
C ALA A 270 -24.30 3.78 -32.59
N TYR A 271 -25.46 4.32 -32.98
CA TYR A 271 -26.69 4.25 -32.18
C TYR A 271 -27.23 2.82 -32.04
N ARG A 272 -27.31 2.08 -33.16
CA ARG A 272 -27.76 0.68 -33.20
C ARG A 272 -26.88 -0.22 -32.33
N VAL A 273 -25.55 -0.12 -32.50
CA VAL A 273 -24.57 -0.90 -31.74
C VAL A 273 -24.65 -0.59 -30.24
N ARG A 274 -24.75 0.69 -29.86
CA ARG A 274 -24.89 1.08 -28.44
C ARG A 274 -26.18 0.54 -27.83
N ASN A 275 -27.29 0.58 -28.57
CA ASN A 275 -28.56 0.04 -28.10
C ASN A 275 -28.51 -1.49 -27.96
N ARG A 276 -27.85 -2.17 -28.91
CA ARG A 276 -27.66 -3.62 -28.88
C ARG A 276 -26.81 -4.03 -27.68
N LEU A 277 -25.63 -3.43 -27.52
CA LEU A 277 -24.76 -3.59 -26.34
C LEU A 277 -25.54 -3.44 -25.03
N ARG A 278 -26.33 -2.36 -24.93
CA ARG A 278 -27.13 -2.10 -23.73
C ARG A 278 -28.15 -3.22 -23.49
N LYS A 279 -28.92 -3.61 -24.51
CA LYS A 279 -30.03 -4.56 -24.36
C LYS A 279 -29.56 -6.01 -24.20
N GLU A 280 -28.56 -6.42 -24.97
CA GLU A 280 -28.13 -7.82 -25.08
C GLU A 280 -27.03 -8.18 -24.07
N ALA A 281 -26.20 -7.23 -23.64
CA ALA A 281 -25.12 -7.50 -22.69
C ALA A 281 -25.31 -6.79 -21.35
N LEU A 282 -25.40 -5.45 -21.36
CA LEU A 282 -25.35 -4.67 -20.11
C LEU A 282 -26.59 -4.87 -19.23
N VAL A 283 -27.79 -4.90 -19.83
CA VAL A 283 -29.04 -5.08 -19.07
C VAL A 283 -29.09 -6.45 -18.38
N PRO A 284 -28.80 -7.58 -19.04
CA PRO A 284 -28.70 -8.89 -18.38
C PRO A 284 -27.64 -8.91 -17.27
N LEU A 285 -26.43 -8.41 -17.53
CA LEU A 285 -25.35 -8.40 -16.54
C LEU A 285 -25.68 -7.53 -15.33
N HIS A 286 -26.22 -6.31 -15.53
CA HIS A 286 -26.61 -5.43 -14.44
C HIS A 286 -27.75 -6.01 -13.59
N LYS A 287 -28.68 -6.75 -14.19
CA LYS A 287 -29.73 -7.46 -13.45
C LYS A 287 -29.13 -8.52 -12.52
N VAL A 288 -28.17 -9.29 -13.02
CA VAL A 288 -27.50 -10.32 -12.21
C VAL A 288 -26.60 -9.72 -11.16
N LEU A 289 -25.88 -8.64 -11.46
CA LEU A 289 -25.01 -7.96 -10.51
C LEU A 289 -25.79 -7.22 -9.42
N GLU A 290 -27.11 -7.06 -9.60
CA GLU A 290 -28.02 -6.37 -8.69
C GLU A 290 -27.50 -4.98 -8.26
N ILE A 291 -27.00 -4.23 -9.25
CA ILE A 291 -26.31 -2.95 -9.03
C ILE A 291 -27.25 -1.95 -8.33
N PRO A 292 -26.87 -1.39 -7.16
CA PRO A 292 -27.74 -0.51 -6.36
C PRO A 292 -28.27 0.70 -7.13
N GLU A 293 -27.45 1.26 -8.02
CA GLU A 293 -27.79 2.40 -8.87
C GLU A 293 -29.04 2.15 -9.74
N VAL A 294 -29.31 0.90 -10.14
CA VAL A 294 -30.51 0.54 -10.92
C VAL A 294 -31.78 0.71 -10.09
N TYR A 295 -31.75 0.25 -8.83
CA TYR A 295 -32.87 0.37 -7.89
C TYR A 295 -33.07 1.82 -7.46
N ILE A 296 -31.97 2.54 -7.20
CA ILE A 296 -31.98 3.97 -6.84
C ILE A 296 -32.59 4.80 -7.98
N CYS A 297 -32.18 4.58 -9.23
CA CYS A 297 -32.77 5.29 -10.38
C CYS A 297 -34.25 4.97 -10.59
N ALA A 298 -34.71 3.81 -10.13
CA ALA A 298 -36.10 3.38 -10.19
C ALA A 298 -36.92 3.79 -8.95
N ASN A 299 -36.35 4.54 -7.99
CA ASN A 299 -36.93 4.88 -6.69
C ASN A 299 -37.37 3.65 -5.85
N LYS A 300 -36.76 2.50 -6.08
CA LYS A 300 -37.04 1.23 -5.40
C LYS A 300 -36.08 1.02 -4.23
N TRP A 301 -36.12 1.94 -3.27
CA TRP A 301 -35.18 1.98 -2.15
C TRP A 301 -35.24 0.74 -1.24
N GLU A 302 -36.43 0.18 -1.06
CA GLU A 302 -36.68 -1.00 -0.21
C GLU A 302 -36.24 -2.33 -0.86
N GLU A 303 -36.05 -2.34 -2.18
CA GLU A 303 -35.66 -3.54 -2.95
C GLU A 303 -34.14 -3.65 -3.15
N ILE A 304 -33.35 -2.72 -2.61
CA ILE A 304 -31.89 -2.71 -2.78
C ILE A 304 -31.26 -3.93 -2.08
N PRO A 305 -30.58 -4.82 -2.82
CA PRO A 305 -29.94 -5.99 -2.23
C PRO A 305 -28.58 -5.62 -1.63
N TYR A 306 -28.59 -5.20 -0.36
CA TYR A 306 -27.40 -4.81 0.40
C TYR A 306 -26.34 -5.91 0.57
N LYS A 307 -26.68 -7.19 0.30
CA LYS A 307 -25.73 -8.32 0.33
C LYS A 307 -24.68 -8.26 -0.79
N ARG A 308 -24.98 -7.56 -1.90
CA ARG A 308 -24.08 -7.39 -3.06
C ARG A 308 -23.48 -6.00 -3.21
N VAL A 309 -24.05 -5.00 -2.52
CA VAL A 309 -23.32 -3.76 -2.27
C VAL A 309 -21.99 -4.18 -1.64
N PRO A 310 -20.82 -3.79 -2.17
CA PRO A 310 -19.56 -3.93 -1.46
C PRO A 310 -19.59 -2.96 -0.28
N SER A 311 -20.44 -3.26 0.70
CA SER A 311 -20.14 -2.92 2.06
C SER A 311 -18.89 -3.73 2.37
N ASN A 312 -17.88 -3.11 2.93
CA ASN A 312 -16.88 -3.83 3.70
C ASN A 312 -17.49 -4.46 4.97
N GLY A 313 -18.80 -4.80 4.93
CA GLY A 313 -19.62 -5.44 5.94
C GLY A 313 -19.95 -6.89 5.60
N LYS A 314 -19.24 -7.53 4.65
CA LYS A 314 -18.86 -8.91 4.95
C LYS A 314 -18.01 -8.83 6.22
N THR A 315 -18.42 -9.51 7.27
CA THR A 315 -17.67 -9.81 8.50
C THR A 315 -16.40 -10.64 8.23
N THR A 316 -15.74 -10.36 7.12
CA THR A 316 -14.35 -10.61 6.82
C THR A 316 -13.69 -9.25 6.78
N ILE A 317 -13.59 -8.59 7.93
CA ILE A 317 -12.63 -7.52 8.13
C ILE A 317 -11.27 -8.17 7.87
N ALA A 318 -10.65 -7.81 6.74
CA ALA A 318 -9.29 -8.23 6.44
C ALA A 318 -8.42 -7.77 7.61
N ALA A 319 -7.92 -8.71 8.40
CA ALA A 319 -7.08 -8.47 9.57
C ALA A 319 -5.72 -7.82 9.23
N GLY A 320 -5.52 -7.38 7.99
CA GLY A 320 -4.36 -6.61 7.53
C GLY A 320 -4.64 -5.14 7.21
N ALA A 321 -5.87 -4.63 7.37
CA ALA A 321 -6.20 -3.24 7.01
C ALA A 321 -5.96 -2.23 8.16
N LEU A 322 -6.05 -2.68 9.42
CA LEU A 322 -5.92 -1.82 10.61
C LEU A 322 -4.74 -2.28 11.46
N LEU A 323 -3.92 -1.33 11.88
CA LEU A 323 -2.78 -1.58 12.76
C LEU A 323 -3.23 -1.78 14.22
N PRO A 324 -2.43 -2.47 15.06
CA PRO A 324 -2.75 -2.70 16.48
C PRO A 324 -3.17 -1.43 17.25
N HIS A 325 -2.44 -0.33 17.05
CA HIS A 325 -2.73 0.95 17.71
C HIS A 325 -3.99 1.64 17.17
N GLU A 326 -4.39 1.43 15.92
CA GLU A 326 -5.65 1.96 15.36
C GLU A 326 -6.85 1.22 15.98
N ILE A 327 -6.72 -0.09 16.21
CA ILE A 327 -7.74 -0.91 16.89
C ILE A 327 -7.93 -0.40 18.33
N ILE A 328 -6.84 -0.20 19.08
CA ILE A 328 -6.93 0.28 20.46
C ILE A 328 -7.41 1.74 20.53
N ALA A 329 -7.04 2.60 19.56
CA ALA A 329 -7.55 3.96 19.50
C ALA A 329 -9.07 4.02 19.35
N SER A 330 -9.66 3.07 18.60
CA SER A 330 -11.11 2.98 18.40
C SER A 330 -11.90 2.62 19.67
N LEU A 331 -11.23 2.16 20.75
CA LEU A 331 -11.88 1.93 22.06
C LEU A 331 -12.45 3.21 22.68
N LYS A 332 -12.03 4.39 22.21
CA LYS A 332 -12.51 5.69 22.70
C LYS A 332 -13.85 6.10 22.09
N ASP A 333 -14.32 5.40 21.06
CA ASP A 333 -15.57 5.69 20.35
C ASP A 333 -16.79 4.99 20.97
N SER A 334 -17.98 5.60 20.88
CA SER A 334 -19.21 5.14 21.56
C SER A 334 -19.74 3.76 21.14
N THR A 335 -19.32 3.24 19.97
CA THR A 335 -19.65 1.88 19.46
C THR A 335 -18.39 1.02 19.23
N GLY A 336 -17.21 1.56 19.58
CA GLY A 336 -15.91 0.98 19.29
C GLY A 336 -15.50 -0.25 20.13
N PRO A 337 -15.87 -0.39 21.42
CA PRO A 337 -15.35 -1.48 22.27
C PRO A 337 -15.61 -2.89 21.75
N GLU A 338 -16.83 -3.20 21.32
CA GLU A 338 -17.17 -4.55 20.83
C GLU A 338 -16.48 -4.87 19.50
N VAL A 339 -16.41 -3.89 18.59
CA VAL A 339 -15.77 -4.04 17.28
C VAL A 339 -14.26 -4.20 17.44
N ALA A 340 -13.64 -3.39 18.29
CA ALA A 340 -12.21 -3.43 18.57
C ALA A 340 -11.79 -4.76 19.21
N GLU A 341 -12.59 -5.29 20.14
CA GLU A 341 -12.35 -6.59 20.77
C GLU A 341 -12.33 -7.72 19.73
N LEU A 342 -13.31 -7.74 18.83
CA LEU A 342 -13.39 -8.73 17.75
C LEU A 342 -12.22 -8.61 16.76
N GLN A 343 -11.84 -7.38 16.40
CA GLN A 343 -10.71 -7.11 15.52
C GLN A 343 -9.38 -7.54 16.15
N TRP A 344 -9.18 -7.24 17.43
CA TRP A 344 -7.98 -7.61 18.18
C TRP A 344 -7.83 -9.12 18.29
N ASN A 345 -8.88 -9.82 18.75
CA ASN A 345 -8.84 -11.28 18.90
C ASN A 345 -8.56 -12.00 17.58
N ARG A 346 -9.08 -11.47 16.46
CA ARG A 346 -8.78 -12.00 15.13
C ARG A 346 -7.32 -11.78 14.74
N MET A 347 -6.80 -10.56 14.92
CA MET A 347 -5.41 -10.22 14.60
C MET A 347 -4.42 -11.10 15.38
N VAL A 348 -4.63 -11.24 16.69
CA VAL A 348 -3.82 -12.12 17.56
C VAL A 348 -3.93 -13.56 17.11
N GLY A 349 -5.15 -14.04 16.79
CA GLY A 349 -5.36 -15.42 16.32
C GLY A 349 -4.68 -15.72 14.97
N ASP A 350 -4.67 -14.76 14.04
CA ASP A 350 -4.02 -14.91 12.74
C ASP A 350 -2.49 -14.89 12.86
N LEU A 351 -1.94 -14.07 13.77
CA LEU A 351 -0.50 -14.03 14.04
C LEU A 351 -0.01 -15.25 14.83
N ALA A 352 -0.78 -15.73 15.80
CA ALA A 352 -0.46 -16.93 16.57
C ALA A 352 -0.32 -18.17 15.67
N LYS A 353 -1.15 -18.29 14.62
CA LYS A 353 -1.05 -19.37 13.63
C LYS A 353 0.24 -19.34 12.81
N LYS A 354 0.84 -18.15 12.61
CA LYS A 354 2.10 -18.01 11.88
C LYS A 354 3.31 -18.46 12.72
N GLY A 355 3.23 -18.38 14.06
CA GLY A 355 4.26 -18.90 14.97
C GLY A 355 5.53 -18.05 15.07
N ASN A 356 5.45 -16.78 14.66
CA ASN A 356 6.64 -15.97 14.38
C ASN A 356 7.24 -15.23 15.60
N LEU A 357 6.50 -15.00 16.70
CA LEU A 357 6.95 -14.20 17.86
C LEU A 357 7.18 -15.03 19.14
N THR A 358 7.94 -16.13 19.03
CA THR A 358 8.21 -17.04 20.16
C THR A 358 9.27 -16.47 21.12
N ASN A 359 9.03 -16.58 22.43
CA ASN A 359 9.95 -16.16 23.52
C ASN A 359 10.48 -14.72 23.41
N CYS A 360 9.59 -13.76 23.16
CA CYS A 360 9.89 -12.33 23.15
C CYS A 360 9.30 -11.65 24.39
N VAL A 361 9.89 -10.54 24.84
CA VAL A 361 9.30 -9.72 25.92
C VAL A 361 9.37 -8.24 25.57
N ALA A 362 8.29 -7.52 25.86
CA ALA A 362 8.20 -6.08 25.67
C ALA A 362 8.53 -5.32 26.96
N ILE A 363 9.32 -4.26 26.81
CA ILE A 363 9.58 -3.21 27.81
C ILE A 363 8.85 -1.95 27.32
N CYS A 364 7.87 -1.51 28.10
CA CYS A 364 6.96 -0.43 27.69
C CYS A 364 7.25 0.86 28.45
N ASP A 365 7.56 1.92 27.71
CA ASP A 365 7.61 3.30 28.23
C ASP A 365 6.22 3.93 28.19
N VAL A 366 5.67 4.19 29.38
CA VAL A 366 4.37 4.83 29.57
C VAL A 366 4.50 6.20 30.23
N SER A 367 5.67 6.82 30.10
CA SER A 367 5.94 8.15 30.63
C SER A 367 5.08 9.26 29.99
N GLY A 368 5.03 10.42 30.64
CA GLY A 368 4.27 11.57 30.11
C GLY A 368 4.78 12.05 28.74
N SER A 369 6.07 11.85 28.45
CA SER A 369 6.64 12.17 27.13
C SER A 369 6.12 11.24 26.05
N MET A 370 5.63 10.04 26.36
CA MET A 370 5.01 9.14 25.36
C MET A 370 3.59 9.55 24.95
N SER A 371 3.03 10.63 25.50
CA SER A 371 1.65 11.07 25.22
C SER A 371 1.35 11.26 23.71
N GLY A 372 0.11 10.91 23.33
CA GLY A 372 -0.36 10.92 21.94
C GLY A 372 -0.25 9.56 21.26
N THR A 373 0.06 9.54 19.97
CA THR A 373 0.22 8.32 19.17
C THR A 373 1.31 7.36 19.70
N PRO A 374 2.49 7.82 20.18
CA PRO A 374 3.52 6.92 20.71
C PRO A 374 3.04 6.04 21.87
N MET A 375 2.24 6.59 22.79
CA MET A 375 1.61 5.84 23.88
C MET A 375 0.69 4.74 23.35
N GLU A 376 -0.16 5.06 22.38
CA GLU A 376 -1.09 4.10 21.78
C GLU A 376 -0.35 2.95 21.11
N VAL A 377 0.76 3.25 20.42
CA VAL A 377 1.62 2.26 19.77
C VAL A 377 2.34 1.39 20.80
N CYS A 378 2.96 1.99 21.81
CA CYS A 378 3.66 1.27 22.88
C CYS A 378 2.73 0.29 23.60
N VAL A 379 1.52 0.76 23.97
CA VAL A 379 0.52 -0.07 24.65
C VAL A 379 0.06 -1.22 23.75
N ALA A 380 -0.19 -0.93 22.47
CA ALA A 380 -0.64 -1.93 21.51
C ALA A 380 0.41 -3.01 21.25
N LEU A 381 1.64 -2.63 20.90
CA LEU A 381 2.70 -3.60 20.61
C LEU A 381 3.13 -4.37 21.85
N GLY A 382 3.18 -3.71 23.01
CA GLY A 382 3.43 -4.36 24.29
C GLY A 382 2.41 -5.47 24.57
N LEU A 383 1.12 -5.14 24.47
CA LEU A 383 0.05 -6.12 24.67
C LEU A 383 0.13 -7.27 23.66
N LEU A 384 0.38 -6.96 22.39
CA LEU A 384 0.46 -7.95 21.32
C LEU A 384 1.59 -8.95 21.54
N ILE A 385 2.80 -8.48 21.88
CA ILE A 385 3.94 -9.35 22.18
C ILE A 385 3.63 -10.21 23.40
N SER A 386 3.05 -9.63 24.44
CA SER A 386 2.65 -10.36 25.64
C SER A 386 1.66 -11.50 25.35
N GLU A 387 0.68 -11.30 24.45
CA GLU A 387 -0.31 -12.33 24.10
C GLU A 387 0.21 -13.40 23.14
N LEU A 388 1.14 -13.04 22.26
CA LEU A 388 1.74 -13.94 21.28
C LEU A 388 2.93 -14.74 21.81
N SER A 389 3.50 -14.33 22.95
CA SER A 389 4.63 -15.04 23.57
C SER A 389 4.20 -16.36 24.21
N ASP A 390 5.12 -17.32 24.21
CA ASP A 390 4.93 -18.63 24.82
C ASP A 390 5.13 -18.61 26.34
N GLU A 391 4.61 -19.63 27.01
CA GLU A 391 4.93 -19.88 28.42
C GLU A 391 6.44 -20.14 28.58
N PRO A 392 7.12 -19.55 29.58
CA PRO A 392 6.58 -18.87 30.76
C PRO A 392 6.45 -17.35 30.63
N TRP A 393 6.66 -16.77 29.44
CA TRP A 393 6.71 -15.32 29.23
C TRP A 393 5.36 -14.73 28.82
N LYS A 394 4.43 -15.59 28.40
CA LYS A 394 3.07 -15.22 28.05
C LYS A 394 2.40 -14.35 29.11
N GLY A 395 1.76 -13.28 28.66
CA GLY A 395 1.05 -12.34 29.52
C GLY A 395 1.96 -11.37 30.28
N LYS A 396 3.29 -11.45 30.16
CA LYS A 396 4.24 -10.65 30.93
C LYS A 396 4.80 -9.48 30.14
N LEU A 397 5.00 -8.38 30.85
CA LEU A 397 5.61 -7.14 30.37
C LEU A 397 6.63 -6.66 31.40
N ILE A 398 7.57 -5.82 30.98
CA ILE A 398 8.52 -5.16 31.88
C ILE A 398 8.28 -3.64 31.84
N THR A 399 8.35 -2.99 33.00
CA THR A 399 8.25 -1.53 33.10
C THR A 399 9.53 -0.82 32.67
N PHE A 400 9.36 0.29 31.95
CA PHE A 400 10.47 1.21 31.66
C PHE A 400 10.75 2.09 32.90
N SER A 401 11.66 1.62 33.77
CA SER A 401 11.95 2.24 35.06
C SER A 401 13.36 1.92 35.55
N ARG A 402 13.90 2.77 36.45
CA ARG A 402 15.16 2.51 37.18
C ARG A 402 15.11 1.22 38.01
N ASN A 403 13.91 0.79 38.38
CA ASN A 403 13.62 -0.48 39.04
C ASN A 403 12.59 -1.23 38.18
N PRO A 404 13.06 -1.97 37.14
CA PRO A 404 12.17 -2.67 36.24
C PRO A 404 11.50 -3.86 36.96
N GLU A 405 10.19 -4.01 36.77
CA GLU A 405 9.40 -5.09 37.34
C GLU A 405 8.63 -5.85 36.26
N PHE A 406 8.46 -7.16 36.47
CA PHE A 406 7.58 -7.98 35.63
C PHE A 406 6.14 -7.79 36.06
N HIS A 407 5.31 -7.29 35.15
CA HIS A 407 3.87 -7.22 35.32
C HIS A 407 3.18 -8.28 34.48
N MET A 408 2.30 -9.04 35.10
CA MET A 408 1.33 -9.88 34.40
C MET A 408 0.13 -9.01 34.02
N VAL A 409 -0.19 -8.92 32.73
CA VAL A 409 -1.33 -8.15 32.24
C VAL A 409 -2.62 -8.72 32.84
N LYS A 410 -3.37 -7.87 33.55
CA LYS A 410 -4.67 -8.23 34.13
C LYS A 410 -5.80 -7.56 33.37
N GLY A 411 -6.83 -8.33 33.04
CA GLY A 411 -8.03 -7.83 32.37
C GLY A 411 -8.69 -8.90 31.50
N LYS A 412 -10.02 -8.89 31.44
CA LYS A 412 -10.81 -9.78 30.57
C LYS A 412 -11.04 -9.15 29.19
N THR A 413 -11.20 -7.82 29.17
CA THR A 413 -11.45 -7.06 27.94
C THR A 413 -10.18 -6.34 27.47
N LEU A 414 -10.10 -6.02 26.18
CA LEU A 414 -9.02 -5.22 25.59
C LEU A 414 -8.90 -3.85 26.28
N SER A 415 -10.02 -3.24 26.67
CA SER A 415 -10.03 -1.98 27.42
C SER A 415 -9.37 -2.12 28.80
N GLU A 416 -9.68 -3.17 29.55
CA GLU A 416 -9.04 -3.42 30.85
C GLU A 416 -7.53 -3.68 30.70
N LYS A 417 -7.14 -4.51 29.73
CA LYS A 417 -5.74 -4.86 29.46
C LYS A 417 -4.91 -3.63 29.06
N THR A 418 -5.43 -2.81 28.15
CA THR A 418 -4.74 -1.60 27.70
C THR A 418 -4.67 -0.54 28.80
N ASN A 419 -5.72 -0.39 29.61
CA ASN A 419 -5.71 0.51 30.76
C ASN A 419 -4.74 0.05 31.86
N PHE A 420 -4.59 -1.26 32.06
CA PHE A 420 -3.57 -1.80 32.96
C PHE A 420 -2.17 -1.36 32.55
N ILE A 421 -1.84 -1.49 31.25
CA ILE A 421 -0.53 -1.10 30.71
C ILE A 421 -0.29 0.41 30.87
N ARG A 422 -1.29 1.24 30.53
CA ARG A 422 -1.19 2.71 30.66
C ARG A 422 -0.94 3.23 32.07
N ARG A 423 -1.33 2.43 33.09
CA ARG A 423 -1.21 2.80 34.51
C ARG A 423 0.00 2.16 35.18
N MET A 424 0.86 1.47 34.43
CA MET A 424 2.09 0.95 34.99
C MET A 424 3.00 2.08 35.46
N ASP A 425 3.73 1.83 36.54
CA ASP A 425 4.69 2.81 37.06
C ASP A 425 5.83 3.00 36.07
N TRP A 426 6.14 4.27 35.78
CA TRP A 426 7.30 4.67 34.99
C TRP A 426 8.25 5.47 35.90
N GLY A 427 9.56 5.21 35.78
CA GLY A 427 10.56 5.66 36.77
C GLY A 427 11.69 6.51 36.19
N GLY A 428 11.48 7.15 35.04
CA GLY A 428 12.54 7.79 34.25
C GLY A 428 13.34 6.75 33.45
N ASN A 429 14.67 6.84 33.46
CA ASN A 429 15.53 5.96 32.65
C ASN A 429 15.52 4.49 33.12
N THR A 430 15.61 3.56 32.18
CA THR A 430 15.64 2.11 32.48
C THR A 430 17.05 1.59 32.72
N ALA A 431 17.24 0.86 33.81
CA ALA A 431 18.51 0.20 34.10
C ALA A 431 18.56 -1.20 33.46
N PHE A 432 19.10 -1.32 32.24
CA PHE A 432 19.12 -2.57 31.49
C PHE A 432 19.79 -3.74 32.23
N GLN A 433 20.89 -3.51 32.96
CA GLN A 433 21.50 -4.57 33.77
C GLN A 433 20.50 -5.23 34.74
N LYS A 434 19.60 -4.46 35.36
CA LYS A 434 18.58 -4.98 36.27
C LYS A 434 17.49 -5.76 35.53
N VAL A 435 17.16 -5.34 34.30
CA VAL A 435 16.24 -6.09 33.43
C VAL A 435 16.80 -7.50 33.22
N PHE A 436 18.05 -7.63 32.77
CA PHE A 436 18.72 -8.91 32.58
C PHE A 436 18.83 -9.74 33.87
N ASP A 437 19.10 -9.09 35.00
CA ASP A 437 19.12 -9.77 36.31
C ASP A 437 17.75 -10.37 36.66
N LYS A 438 16.66 -9.66 36.37
CA LYS A 438 15.28 -10.15 36.58
C LYS A 438 14.92 -11.31 35.67
N ILE A 439 15.37 -11.28 34.42
CA ILE A 439 15.15 -12.39 33.49
C ILE A 439 15.89 -13.64 33.97
N LEU A 440 17.16 -13.49 34.38
CA LEU A 440 17.93 -14.58 34.97
C LEU A 440 17.27 -15.11 36.26
N GLU A 441 16.71 -14.23 37.09
CA GLU A 441 15.97 -14.62 38.29
C GLU A 441 14.77 -15.52 37.95
N VAL A 442 13.99 -15.16 36.93
CA VAL A 442 12.87 -15.98 36.43
C VAL A 442 13.36 -17.27 35.80
N ALA A 443 14.42 -17.23 34.98
CA ALA A 443 14.96 -18.38 34.28
C ALA A 443 15.51 -19.45 35.24
N VAL A 444 16.30 -19.00 36.22
CA VAL A 444 16.88 -19.88 37.26
C VAL A 444 15.78 -20.45 38.16
N ARG A 445 14.80 -19.64 38.55
CA ARG A 445 13.68 -20.10 39.39
C ARG A 445 12.78 -21.10 38.66
N GLY A 446 12.57 -20.89 37.36
CA GLY A 446 11.76 -21.76 36.51
C GLY A 446 12.52 -22.97 35.95
N ASN A 447 13.83 -23.09 36.22
CA ASN A 447 14.72 -24.09 35.61
C ASN A 447 14.55 -24.19 34.08
N LEU A 448 14.54 -23.03 33.42
CA LEU A 448 14.23 -22.94 31.98
C LEU A 448 15.37 -23.50 31.14
N SER A 449 15.02 -24.22 30.06
CA SER A 449 15.98 -24.60 29.03
C SER A 449 16.45 -23.39 28.23
N GLU A 450 17.57 -23.51 27.51
CA GLU A 450 18.07 -22.43 26.67
C GLU A 450 17.11 -22.06 25.52
N GLU A 451 16.27 -23.02 25.09
CA GLU A 451 15.22 -22.80 24.08
C GLU A 451 14.04 -21.98 24.62
N GLN A 452 13.72 -22.14 25.90
CA GLN A 452 12.67 -21.39 26.60
C GLN A 452 13.16 -20.01 27.07
N MET A 453 14.45 -19.72 26.92
CA MET A 453 14.99 -18.42 27.25
C MET A 453 14.50 -17.37 26.24
N ILE A 454 14.38 -16.13 26.71
CA ILE A 454 14.01 -15.01 25.86
C ILE A 454 15.06 -14.87 24.76
N LYS A 455 14.61 -14.72 23.52
CA LYS A 455 15.52 -14.49 22.38
C LYS A 455 15.73 -13.00 22.14
N THR A 456 14.66 -12.22 22.27
CA THR A 456 14.66 -10.79 21.90
C THR A 456 13.82 -9.98 22.88
N PHE A 457 14.33 -8.80 23.26
CA PHE A 457 13.61 -7.75 23.98
C PHE A 457 13.23 -6.61 23.05
N PHE A 458 12.00 -6.14 23.17
CA PHE A 458 11.55 -4.94 22.48
C PHE A 458 11.42 -3.81 23.49
N VAL A 459 12.20 -2.74 23.30
CA VAL A 459 12.12 -1.54 24.13
C VAL A 459 11.35 -0.50 23.36
N PHE A 460 10.14 -0.17 23.79
CA PHE A 460 9.32 0.86 23.16
C PHE A 460 9.43 2.15 23.99
N SER A 461 10.15 3.16 23.48
CA SER A 461 10.37 4.44 24.18
C SER A 461 10.46 5.60 23.17
N ASP A 462 10.48 6.84 23.63
CA ASP A 462 10.72 8.02 22.80
C ASP A 462 12.16 8.57 22.87
N MET A 463 13.02 7.99 23.72
CA MET A 463 14.41 8.40 23.91
C MET A 463 15.37 7.68 22.94
N GLU A 464 16.62 8.13 22.85
CA GLU A 464 17.70 7.38 22.17
C GLU A 464 18.39 6.41 23.14
N PHE A 465 18.88 5.26 22.64
CA PHE A 465 19.49 4.23 23.48
C PHE A 465 20.65 4.78 24.33
N ASP A 466 21.51 5.62 23.75
CA ASP A 466 22.65 6.23 24.43
C ASP A 466 22.23 7.18 25.57
N GLU A 467 21.04 7.77 25.52
CA GLU A 467 20.49 8.64 26.57
C GLU A 467 19.93 7.86 27.77
N THR A 468 19.68 6.56 27.59
CA THR A 468 19.02 5.70 28.60
C THR A 468 20.00 4.94 29.48
N SER A 469 21.26 4.79 29.07
CA SER A 469 22.29 4.06 29.82
C SER A 469 23.21 5.02 30.60
N ALA A 470 23.54 4.66 31.85
CA ALA A 470 24.45 5.45 32.70
C ALA A 470 25.94 5.10 32.49
N SER A 471 26.23 4.09 31.67
CA SER A 471 27.57 3.53 31.44
C SER A 471 27.71 3.08 29.99
N PRO A 472 28.94 3.04 29.43
CA PRO A 472 29.15 2.58 28.06
C PRO A 472 28.66 1.14 27.87
N TRP A 473 27.78 0.94 26.87
CA TRP A 473 27.08 -0.34 26.63
C TRP A 473 28.01 -1.54 26.55
N ASP A 474 29.17 -1.42 25.91
CA ASP A 474 30.12 -2.54 25.77
C ASP A 474 30.54 -3.13 27.12
N THR A 475 30.68 -2.29 28.14
CA THR A 475 31.05 -2.72 29.50
C THR A 475 29.88 -3.43 30.17
N ASP A 476 28.67 -2.90 30.00
CA ASP A 476 27.44 -3.48 30.53
C ASP A 476 27.13 -4.83 29.88
N TYR A 477 27.27 -4.93 28.56
CA TYR A 477 27.01 -6.15 27.80
C TYR A 477 28.00 -7.27 28.16
N GLN A 478 29.29 -6.97 28.29
CA GLN A 478 30.27 -7.94 28.79
C GLN A 478 29.94 -8.39 30.23
N GLY A 479 29.44 -7.48 31.07
CA GLY A 479 28.92 -7.80 32.39
C GLY A 479 27.76 -8.79 32.34
N ILE A 480 26.78 -8.54 31.47
CA ILE A 480 25.60 -9.39 31.27
C ILE A 480 26.02 -10.78 30.75
N GLN A 481 26.87 -10.86 29.73
CA GLN A 481 27.38 -12.13 29.20
C GLN A 481 28.04 -12.99 30.28
N ARG A 482 28.88 -12.38 31.15
CA ARG A 482 29.49 -13.09 32.29
C ARG A 482 28.45 -13.62 33.27
N LYS A 483 27.40 -12.84 33.58
CA LYS A 483 26.31 -13.26 34.48
C LYS A 483 25.51 -14.44 33.90
N PHE A 484 25.17 -14.38 32.61
CA PHE A 484 24.46 -15.45 31.90
C PHE A 484 25.27 -16.75 31.89
N LYS A 485 26.55 -16.65 31.51
CA LYS A 485 27.46 -17.82 31.46
C LYS A 485 27.63 -18.46 32.83
N LYS A 486 27.72 -17.67 33.90
CA LYS A 486 27.80 -18.18 35.29
C LYS A 486 26.55 -18.97 35.70
N LYS A 487 25.39 -18.69 35.09
CA LYS A 487 24.12 -19.37 35.34
C LYS A 487 23.83 -20.51 34.35
N GLY A 488 24.75 -20.81 33.43
CA GLY A 488 24.63 -21.92 32.48
C GLY A 488 23.98 -21.56 31.13
N TYR A 489 23.74 -20.27 30.86
CA TYR A 489 23.18 -19.80 29.59
C TYR A 489 24.26 -19.15 28.72
N TYR A 490 24.39 -19.58 27.46
CA TYR A 490 25.42 -19.07 26.55
C TYR A 490 24.87 -18.04 25.57
N LYS A 491 23.58 -18.11 25.26
CA LYS A 491 22.88 -17.10 24.46
C LYS A 491 22.35 -15.98 25.34
N VAL A 492 22.82 -14.76 25.11
CA VAL A 492 22.26 -13.55 25.68
C VAL A 492 21.18 -13.04 24.74
N PRO A 493 19.99 -12.67 25.23
CA PRO A 493 18.95 -12.14 24.37
C PRO A 493 19.36 -10.80 23.72
N GLU A 494 18.89 -10.58 22.50
CA GLU A 494 19.12 -9.35 21.73
C GLU A 494 18.17 -8.24 22.17
N ILE A 495 18.60 -6.98 22.08
CA ILE A 495 17.77 -5.81 22.37
C ILE A 495 17.40 -5.14 21.05
N VAL A 496 16.11 -5.05 20.77
CA VAL A 496 15.57 -4.20 19.72
C VAL A 496 15.01 -2.96 20.39
N PHE A 497 15.73 -1.85 20.27
CA PHE A 497 15.32 -0.58 20.83
C PHE A 497 14.55 0.23 19.80
N TRP A 498 13.28 0.50 20.09
CA TRP A 498 12.33 1.12 19.18
C TRP A 498 11.94 2.53 19.65
N ASN A 499 12.46 3.55 18.97
CA ASN A 499 12.10 4.94 19.22
C ASN A 499 10.77 5.30 18.51
N LEU A 500 9.73 5.58 19.29
CA LEU A 500 8.36 5.83 18.82
C LEU A 500 8.04 7.31 18.53
N ARG A 501 8.89 8.25 18.92
CA ARG A 501 8.67 9.71 18.73
C ARG A 501 9.43 10.27 17.54
N ASN A 502 10.53 9.63 17.13
CA ASN A 502 11.21 9.98 15.89
C ASN A 502 10.32 9.62 14.68
N SER A 503 10.16 10.52 13.71
CA SER A 503 9.12 10.38 12.66
C SER A 503 9.52 9.50 11.48
N LYS A 504 10.76 8.99 11.44
CA LYS A 504 11.27 8.17 10.32
C LYS A 504 11.56 6.74 10.77
N ALA A 505 10.81 5.81 10.17
CA ALA A 505 10.95 4.36 10.31
C ALA A 505 12.27 3.90 9.66
N THR A 506 13.36 3.78 10.41
CA THR A 506 14.63 3.27 9.91
C THR A 506 15.21 2.27 10.91
N PRO A 507 15.27 0.96 10.58
CA PRO A 507 16.15 0.05 11.29
C PRO A 507 17.58 0.47 10.95
N VAL A 508 18.30 0.95 11.94
CA VAL A 508 19.75 1.19 11.83
C VAL A 508 20.39 0.05 12.62
N PRO A 509 21.14 -0.85 11.96
CA PRO A 509 22.01 -1.76 12.69
C PRO A 509 22.94 -0.89 13.53
N SER A 510 22.82 -0.98 14.85
CA SER A 510 23.79 -0.32 15.71
C SER A 510 25.13 -1.00 15.49
N ASN A 511 26.23 -0.25 15.52
CA ASN A 511 27.57 -0.83 15.57
C ASN A 511 27.83 -1.58 16.90
N GLN A 512 26.89 -1.50 17.85
CA GLN A 512 26.97 -2.11 19.17
C GLN A 512 26.45 -3.55 19.19
N GLN A 513 27.23 -4.46 19.77
CA GLN A 513 26.93 -5.89 19.79
C GLN A 513 25.67 -6.18 20.63
N GLY A 514 24.73 -6.95 20.05
CA GLY A 514 23.49 -7.39 20.71
C GLY A 514 22.38 -6.33 20.78
N VAL A 515 22.51 -5.21 20.06
CA VAL A 515 21.50 -4.14 20.01
C VAL A 515 21.14 -3.80 18.55
N ALA A 516 19.86 -3.77 18.24
CA ALA A 516 19.30 -3.24 17.01
C ALA A 516 18.48 -1.97 17.32
N LEU A 517 18.69 -0.90 16.54
CA LEU A 517 17.96 0.35 16.72
C LEU A 517 16.89 0.47 15.63
N VAL A 518 15.66 0.72 16.05
CA VAL A 518 14.51 0.95 15.18
C VAL A 518 13.99 2.32 15.50
N SER A 519 14.24 3.29 14.64
CA SER A 519 13.60 4.59 14.76
C SER A 519 12.27 4.55 14.03
N GLY A 520 11.26 5.24 14.55
CA GLY A 520 10.02 5.61 13.90
C GLY A 520 8.94 4.55 13.74
N PHE A 521 7.77 5.04 13.34
CA PHE A 521 6.53 4.29 13.31
C PHE A 521 5.89 4.38 11.93
N SER A 522 5.97 3.30 11.14
CA SER A 522 5.31 3.20 9.83
C SER A 522 4.48 1.93 9.71
N LYS A 523 3.42 1.99 8.89
CA LYS A 523 2.56 0.84 8.56
C LYS A 523 3.36 -0.35 8.07
N ASN A 524 4.32 -0.11 7.19
CA ASN A 524 5.13 -1.16 6.60
C ASN A 524 6.07 -1.80 7.63
N LEU A 525 6.67 -1.02 8.55
CA LEU A 525 7.62 -1.57 9.52
C LEU A 525 6.92 -2.47 10.56
N VAL A 526 5.72 -2.10 10.99
CA VAL A 526 4.90 -2.97 11.84
C VAL A 526 4.49 -4.23 11.08
N THR A 527 4.14 -4.15 9.79
CA THR A 527 3.81 -5.33 8.99
C THR A 527 5.00 -6.27 8.81
N VAL A 528 6.17 -5.75 8.40
CA VAL A 528 7.41 -6.53 8.27
C VAL A 528 7.78 -7.19 9.59
N PHE A 529 7.71 -6.44 10.69
CA PHE A 529 7.94 -6.97 12.04
C PHE A 529 7.04 -8.17 12.39
N LEU A 530 5.74 -8.06 12.07
CA LEU A 530 4.76 -9.10 12.33
C LEU A 530 4.90 -10.31 11.39
N GLU A 531 5.46 -10.12 10.20
CA GLU A 531 5.66 -11.18 9.19
C GLU A 531 7.00 -11.92 9.35
N GLU A 532 8.07 -11.24 9.76
CA GLU A 532 9.41 -11.83 9.95
C GLU A 532 9.68 -12.32 11.38
N GLY A 533 8.71 -12.21 12.28
CA GLY A 533 8.82 -12.79 13.62
C GLY A 533 9.73 -12.06 14.58
N GLY A 534 9.78 -10.73 14.43
CA GLY A 534 10.56 -9.88 15.32
C GLY A 534 12.07 -10.01 15.18
N ILE A 535 12.56 -10.76 14.19
CA ILE A 535 13.96 -10.71 13.77
C ILE A 535 14.07 -9.62 12.71
N LEU A 536 14.60 -8.47 13.09
CA LEU A 536 14.93 -7.41 12.14
C LEU A 536 16.35 -7.66 11.63
N SER A 537 16.47 -8.26 10.45
CA SER A 537 17.79 -8.37 9.82
C SER A 537 18.23 -6.99 9.32
N PRO A 538 19.55 -6.66 9.35
CA PRO A 538 20.10 -5.42 8.81
C PRO A 538 19.77 -5.13 7.33
N GLU A 539 19.21 -6.12 6.63
CA GLU A 539 19.01 -6.16 5.18
C GLU A 539 17.52 -6.09 4.79
N ALA A 540 16.61 -6.00 5.77
CA ALA A 540 15.14 -5.99 5.57
C ALA A 540 14.54 -4.60 5.31
#